data_AF-A0A956WEF5-F1
#
_entry.id   AF-A0A956WEF5-F1
#
_cell.length_a   1.000
_cell.length_b   1.000
_cell.length_c   1.000
_cell.angle_alpha   90.00
_cell.angle_beta   90.00
_cell.angle_gamma   90.00
#
_symmetry.space_group_name_H-M   'P 1'
#
loop_
_entity.id
_entity.type
_entity.pdbx_description
1 polymer ?
#
loop_
_entity_poly.entity_id
_entity_poly.type
_entity_poly.pdbx_seq_one_letter_code
_entity_poly.pdbx_strand_id
1 'polypeptide(L)'
;MTEISYRDAMRSLIGERWESVWEAIPRAIEGADIEGVHDVRVASRRLRAAMDVAEPAFPASWYRPLHRTAKAITSELGEVRDRDVMIEHLLATRESAPP
;
A
#
# COMPACT_ATOMS: atom_id res chain seq x y z
N MET A 1 21.39 -6.59 -25.82
CA MET A 1 20.85 -6.18 -24.51
C MET A 1 20.46 -4.72 -24.66
N THR A 2 19.17 -4.42 -24.77
CA THR A 2 18.72 -3.02 -24.90
C THR A 2 18.97 -2.34 -23.56
N GLU A 3 19.79 -1.31 -23.54
CA GLU A 3 20.03 -0.48 -22.34
C GLU A 3 18.72 0.20 -21.97
N ILE A 4 18.10 -0.23 -20.86
CA ILE A 4 16.88 0.40 -20.36
C ILE A 4 17.31 1.66 -19.61
N SER A 5 16.75 2.81 -19.99
CA SER A 5 16.94 4.05 -19.25
C SER A 5 16.44 3.91 -17.81
N TYR A 6 17.14 4.52 -16.84
CA TYR A 6 16.68 4.57 -15.44
C TYR A 6 15.21 5.02 -15.34
N ARG A 7 14.82 6.00 -16.14
CA ARG A 7 13.43 6.49 -16.19
C ARG A 7 12.44 5.42 -16.61
N ASP A 8 12.79 4.60 -17.60
CA ASP A 8 11.89 3.58 -18.12
C ASP A 8 11.78 2.40 -17.15
N ALA A 9 12.90 2.01 -16.52
CA ALA A 9 12.89 1.03 -15.43
C ALA A 9 12.02 1.49 -14.26
N MET A 10 12.13 2.75 -13.83
CA MET A 10 11.32 3.32 -12.75
C MET A 10 9.84 3.45 -13.14
N ARG A 11 9.54 3.77 -14.40
CA ARG A 11 8.16 3.82 -14.91
C ARG A 11 7.51 2.44 -14.84
N SER A 12 8.19 1.40 -15.34
CA SER A 12 7.70 0.03 -15.28
C SER A 12 7.50 -0.42 -13.83
N LEU A 13 8.49 -0.16 -12.96
CA LEU A 13 8.39 -0.48 -11.54
C LEU A 13 7.15 0.14 -10.89
N ILE A 14 6.91 1.44 -11.07
CA ILE A 14 5.73 2.11 -10.51
C ILE A 14 4.44 1.53 -11.10
N GLY A 15 4.40 1.30 -12.41
CA GLY A 15 3.24 0.72 -13.10
C GLY A 15 2.83 -0.63 -12.53
N GLU A 16 3.78 -1.55 -12.40
CA GLU A 16 3.52 -2.88 -11.83
C GLU A 16 3.08 -2.80 -10.35
N ARG A 17 3.65 -1.88 -9.57
CA ARG A 17 3.23 -1.72 -8.17
C ARG A 17 1.85 -1.09 -8.04
N TRP A 18 1.48 -0.21 -8.96
CA TRP A 18 0.13 0.36 -9.03
C TRP A 18 -0.91 -0.72 -9.38
N GLU A 19 -0.59 -1.61 -10.33
CA GLU A 19 -1.46 -2.73 -10.69
C GLU A 19 -1.77 -3.62 -9.49
N SER A 20 -0.75 -3.96 -8.68
CA SER A 20 -0.97 -4.73 -7.43
C SER A 20 -1.89 -4.01 -6.43
N VAL A 21 -1.86 -2.68 -6.37
CA VAL A 21 -2.80 -1.91 -5.52
C VAL A 21 -4.21 -2.02 -6.09
N TRP A 22 -4.35 -1.84 -7.40
CA TRP A 22 -5.63 -1.88 -8.09
C TRP A 22 -6.33 -3.23 -7.96
N GLU A 23 -5.59 -4.33 -8.11
CA GLU A 23 -6.11 -5.70 -7.97
C GLU A 23 -6.58 -6.02 -6.54
N ALA A 24 -5.99 -5.39 -5.52
CA ALA A 24 -6.37 -5.60 -4.13
C ALA A 24 -7.63 -4.80 -3.72
N ILE A 25 -7.95 -3.69 -4.39
CA ILE A 25 -9.05 -2.79 -4.03
C ILE A 25 -10.43 -3.49 -3.98
N PRO A 26 -10.84 -4.31 -4.96
CA PRO A 26 -12.16 -4.94 -4.95
C PRO A 26 -12.43 -5.75 -3.67
N ARG A 27 -11.44 -6.53 -3.20
CA ARG A 27 -11.56 -7.33 -1.98
C ARG A 27 -11.71 -6.45 -0.74
N ALA A 28 -10.98 -5.34 -0.67
CA ALA A 28 -11.11 -4.38 0.43
C ALA A 28 -12.48 -3.69 0.46
N ILE A 29 -13.07 -3.41 -0.71
CA ILE A 29 -14.40 -2.78 -0.82
C ILE A 29 -15.51 -3.77 -0.47
N GLU A 30 -15.38 -5.05 -0.84
CA GLU A 30 -16.36 -6.08 -0.50
C GLU A 30 -16.53 -6.23 1.02
N GLY A 31 -15.46 -6.01 1.79
CA GLY A 31 -15.52 -5.91 3.26
C GLY A 31 -15.88 -7.21 3.96
N ALA A 32 -15.96 -8.33 3.23
CA ALA A 32 -16.23 -9.66 3.78
C ALA A 32 -14.99 -10.29 4.45
N ASP A 33 -13.80 -9.79 4.13
CA ASP A 33 -12.52 -10.30 4.63
C ASP A 33 -11.59 -9.14 5.06
N ILE A 34 -11.13 -9.20 6.30
CA ILE A 34 -10.17 -8.24 6.90
C ILE A 34 -8.85 -8.23 6.11
N GLU A 35 -8.49 -9.34 5.47
CA GLU A 35 -7.29 -9.43 4.66
C GLU A 35 -7.34 -8.53 3.41
N GLY A 36 -8.53 -8.16 2.92
CA GLY A 36 -8.68 -7.23 1.79
C GLY A 36 -8.06 -5.86 2.06
N VAL A 37 -8.33 -5.27 3.23
CA VAL A 37 -7.72 -3.99 3.66
C VAL A 37 -6.22 -4.16 3.89
N HIS A 38 -5.80 -5.29 4.44
CA HIS A 38 -4.39 -5.62 4.64
C HIS A 38 -3.63 -5.65 3.31
N ASP A 39 -4.18 -6.30 2.28
CA ASP A 39 -3.58 -6.43 0.96
C ASP A 39 -3.37 -5.06 0.30
N VAL A 40 -4.40 -4.19 0.29
CA VAL A 40 -4.28 -2.83 -0.28
C VAL A 40 -3.24 -2.02 0.50
N ARG A 41 -3.18 -2.16 1.82
CA ARG A 41 -2.18 -1.48 2.65
C ARG A 41 -0.76 -1.94 2.32
N VAL A 42 -0.55 -3.25 2.16
CA VAL A 42 0.77 -3.81 1.82
C VAL A 42 1.19 -3.37 0.41
N ALA A 43 0.28 -3.46 -0.56
CA ALA A 43 0.54 -3.04 -1.93
C ALA A 43 0.85 -1.53 -2.03
N SER A 44 0.07 -0.69 -1.35
CA SER A 44 0.26 0.78 -1.36
C SER A 44 1.56 1.20 -0.67
N ARG A 45 1.97 0.52 0.41
CA ARG A 45 3.30 0.73 1.02
C ARG A 45 4.43 0.40 0.04
N ARG A 46 4.33 -0.70 -0.70
CA ARG A 46 5.33 -1.10 -1.70
C ARG A 46 5.40 -0.13 -2.87
N LEU A 47 4.24 0.34 -3.36
CA LEU A 47 4.16 1.41 -4.34
C LEU A 47 4.88 2.66 -3.85
N ARG A 48 4.61 3.12 -2.62
CA ARG A 48 5.27 4.30 -2.06
C ARG A 48 6.79 4.14 -2.00
N ALA A 49 7.28 2.99 -1.55
CA ALA A 49 8.71 2.72 -1.52
C ALA A 49 9.35 2.73 -2.93
N ALA A 50 8.68 2.16 -3.93
CA ALA A 50 9.11 2.26 -5.32
C ALA A 50 9.13 3.72 -5.80
N MET A 51 8.14 4.51 -5.38
CA MET A 51 8.07 5.91 -5.74
C MET A 51 9.16 6.77 -5.07
N ASP A 52 9.55 6.45 -3.82
CA ASP A 52 10.66 7.10 -3.13
C ASP A 52 11.98 6.92 -3.91
N VAL A 53 12.24 5.70 -4.42
CA VAL A 53 13.44 5.42 -5.24
C VAL A 53 13.38 6.12 -6.60
N ALA A 54 12.20 6.20 -7.19
CA ALA A 54 12.00 6.74 -8.52
C ALA A 54 11.96 8.28 -8.59
N GLU A 55 11.88 8.99 -7.45
CA GLU A 55 11.79 10.46 -7.40
C GLU A 55 12.81 11.19 -8.30
N PRO A 56 14.11 10.81 -8.35
CA PRO A 56 15.09 11.49 -9.19
C PRO A 56 14.86 11.33 -10.70
N ALA A 57 14.09 10.32 -11.13
CA ALA A 57 13.83 10.05 -12.54
C ALA A 57 12.84 11.04 -13.18
N PHE A 58 12.09 11.78 -12.36
CA PHE A 58 10.85 12.45 -12.76
C PHE A 58 10.77 13.90 -12.27
N PRO A 59 10.22 14.83 -13.09
CA PRO A 59 10.04 16.20 -12.64
C PRO A 59 9.14 16.33 -11.39
N ALA A 60 9.63 17.02 -10.36
CA ALA A 60 8.97 17.10 -9.05
C ALA A 60 7.55 17.68 -9.09
N SER A 61 7.25 18.60 -10.03
CA SER A 61 5.96 19.29 -10.12
C SER A 61 4.77 18.35 -10.34
N TRP A 62 4.94 17.30 -11.15
CA TRP A 62 3.90 16.30 -11.39
C TRP A 62 4.06 15.06 -10.50
N TYR A 63 5.28 14.75 -10.10
CA TYR A 63 5.58 13.54 -9.33
C TYR A 63 5.11 13.63 -7.87
N ARG A 64 5.34 14.78 -7.21
CA ARG A 64 4.98 14.99 -5.80
C ARG A 64 3.47 14.86 -5.54
N PRO A 65 2.56 15.38 -6.38
CA PRO A 65 1.13 15.10 -6.25
C PRO A 65 0.81 13.60 -6.23
N LEU A 66 1.35 12.81 -7.17
CA LEU A 66 1.09 11.36 -7.23
C LEU A 66 1.62 10.63 -5.99
N HIS A 67 2.84 10.99 -5.55
CA HIS A 67 3.44 10.43 -4.35
C HIS A 67 2.59 10.71 -3.10
N ARG A 68 2.07 11.93 -2.98
CA ARG A 68 1.15 12.30 -1.89
C ARG A 68 -0.13 11.47 -1.91
N THR A 69 -0.70 11.19 -3.08
CA THR A 69 -1.87 10.31 -3.20
C THR A 69 -1.56 8.90 -2.72
N ALA A 70 -0.44 8.30 -3.15
CA ALA A 70 -0.02 6.97 -2.67
C ALA A 70 0.19 6.94 -1.15
N LYS A 71 0.76 8.03 -0.59
CA LYS A 71 0.90 8.20 0.86
C LYS A 71 -0.46 8.29 1.57
N ALA A 72 -1.41 9.04 1.03
CA ALA A 72 -2.75 9.16 1.59
C ALA A 72 -3.44 7.80 1.65
N ILE A 73 -3.45 7.05 0.54
CA ILE A 73 -4.00 5.67 0.49
C ILE A 73 -3.40 4.80 1.60
N THR A 74 -2.08 4.80 1.75
CA THR A 74 -1.40 3.99 2.78
C THR A 74 -1.77 4.43 4.21
N SER A 75 -2.03 5.73 4.43
CA SER A 75 -2.30 6.30 5.75
C SER A 75 -3.72 6.01 6.21
N GLU A 76 -4.71 6.22 5.34
CA GLU A 76 -6.12 5.92 5.62
C GLU A 76 -6.33 4.44 5.95
N LEU A 77 -5.70 3.54 5.17
CA LEU A 77 -5.75 2.09 5.43
C LEU A 77 -4.96 1.69 6.69
N GLY A 78 -4.05 2.53 7.15
CA GLY A 78 -3.35 2.32 8.42
C GLY A 78 -4.30 2.36 9.60
N GLU A 79 -5.19 3.35 9.66
CA GLU A 79 -6.10 3.46 10.79
C GLU A 79 -7.11 2.30 10.86
N VAL A 80 -7.53 1.76 9.71
CA VAL A 80 -8.42 0.59 9.67
C VAL A 80 -7.68 -0.62 10.23
N ARG A 81 -6.44 -0.88 9.76
CA ARG A 81 -5.66 -2.02 10.24
C ARG A 81 -5.29 -1.92 11.71
N ASP A 82 -5.05 -0.72 12.24
CA ASP A 82 -4.77 -0.53 13.66
C ASP A 82 -5.96 -0.97 14.53
N ARG A 83 -7.20 -0.75 14.07
CA ARG A 83 -8.42 -1.23 14.74
C ARG A 83 -8.55 -2.75 14.65
N ASP A 84 -8.26 -3.35 13.50
CA ASP A 84 -8.31 -4.82 13.34
C ASP A 84 -7.31 -5.51 14.28
N VAL A 85 -6.08 -5.02 14.33
CA VAL A 85 -5.03 -5.53 15.23
C VAL A 85 -5.45 -5.38 16.69
N MET A 86 -6.10 -4.26 17.06
CA MET A 86 -6.60 -4.08 18.42
C MET A 86 -7.71 -5.07 18.78
N ILE A 87 -8.64 -5.34 17.86
CA ILE A 87 -9.70 -6.34 18.06
C ILE A 87 -9.09 -7.73 18.24
N GLU A 88 -8.14 -8.12 17.39
CA GLU A 88 -7.42 -9.39 17.48
C GLU A 88 -6.74 -9.56 18.85
N HIS A 89 -6.01 -8.53 19.31
CA HIS A 89 -5.37 -8.55 20.62
C HIS A 89 -6.36 -8.65 21.78
N LEU A 90 -7.49 -7.94 21.73
CA LEU A 90 -8.52 -7.99 22.77
C LEU A 90 -9.17 -9.38 22.85
N LEU A 91 -9.44 -10.00 21.70
CA LEU A 91 -10.00 -11.36 21.64
C LEU A 91 -9.04 -12.40 22.21
N ALA A 92 -7.76 -12.37 21.82
CA ALA A 92 -6.73 -13.25 22.34
C ALA A 92 -6.52 -13.08 23.86
N THR A 93 -6.60 -11.84 24.34
CA THR A 93 -6.50 -11.55 25.78
C THR A 93 -7.72 -12.10 26.54
N ARG A 94 -8.93 -11.99 25.99
CA ARG A 94 -10.15 -12.54 26.60
C ARG A 94 -10.08 -14.06 26.74
N GLU A 95 -9.55 -14.76 25.74
CA GLU A 95 -9.45 -16.22 25.76
C GLU A 95 -8.41 -16.73 26.77
N SER A 96 -7.37 -15.95 27.03
CA SER A 96 -6.33 -16.24 28.02
C SER A 96 -6.61 -15.66 29.41
N ALA A 97 -7.75 -14.98 29.60
CA ALA A 97 -8.11 -14.37 30.88
C ALA A 97 -8.45 -15.44 31.93
N PRO A 98 -7.96 -15.30 33.18
CA PRO A 98 -8.40 -16.14 34.27
C PRO A 98 -9.93 -16.03 34.49
N PRO A 99 -10.58 -17.11 34.98
CA PRO A 99 -12.01 -17.09 35.29
C PRO A 99 -12.39 -16.09 36.39
#